data_AF-A0A2G9XLC5-F1
#
_entry.id   AF-A0A2G9XLC5-F1
#
_cell.length_a   1.000
_cell.length_b   1.000
_cell.length_c   1.000
_cell.angle_alpha   90.00
_cell.angle_beta   90.00
_cell.angle_gamma   90.00
#
_symmetry.space_group_name_H-M   'P 1'
#
loop_
_entity.id
_entity.type
_entity.pdbx_description
1 polymer ?
#
loop_
_entity_poly.entity_id
_entity_poly.type
_entity_poly.pdbx_seq_one_letter_code
_entity_poly.pdbx_strand_id
1 'polypeptide(L)'
;CFFCHDKELPEMSLEERGKMVEKSTPLQSGIDTKEYLKYTKPFADLSLSIAQERYAGSVHGDLECISCHEDIKVVPHRQHLKKPTSCSNCHDEKIGEAVKKSVHGEFNKGKFPGCIGCHDPHYGQKKEAWNIKFDVKGCLPCHEVCTPELMSKLFSQALLHLTQIKCDISKVSCLICHVSGESKDPHKIEPVKHALRDCVACHSSNSILLTEKSGSNKSLIERITSPDFTNEKLTKEGQYVIGANRVPALDSIALIIIVGTFGLPIVHGGLRFITRKKGKD
;
A
#
# COMPACT_ATOMS: atom_id res chain seq x y z
N CYS A 1 26.48 -19.05 -1.83
CA CYS A 1 26.28 -17.71 -1.22
C CYS A 1 25.95 -17.81 0.26
N PHE A 2 24.92 -18.56 0.67
CA PHE A 2 24.53 -18.68 2.09
C PHE A 2 25.70 -19.04 3.02
N PHE A 3 26.61 -19.95 2.64
CA PHE A 3 27.80 -20.25 3.45
C PHE A 3 28.64 -19.02 3.86
N CYS A 4 28.74 -17.99 3.00
CA CYS A 4 29.49 -16.77 3.28
C CYS A 4 28.62 -15.60 3.75
N HIS A 5 27.30 -15.70 3.61
CA HIS A 5 26.33 -14.62 3.82
C HIS A 5 25.17 -15.10 4.69
N ASP A 6 25.39 -16.02 5.63
CA ASP A 6 24.34 -16.57 6.49
C ASP A 6 23.99 -15.60 7.64
N LYS A 7 22.90 -15.90 8.37
CA LYS A 7 22.43 -15.24 9.60
C LYS A 7 23.48 -15.07 10.70
N GLU A 8 24.56 -15.86 10.67
CA GLU A 8 25.64 -15.82 11.65
C GLU A 8 26.71 -14.75 11.34
N LEU A 9 26.72 -14.19 10.13
CA LEU A 9 27.68 -13.14 9.72
C LEU A 9 27.75 -11.93 10.67
N PRO A 10 26.66 -11.45 11.30
CA PRO A 10 26.70 -10.38 12.29
C PRO A 10 27.50 -10.75 13.56
N GLU A 11 27.55 -12.04 13.92
CA GLU A 11 28.25 -12.54 15.11
C GLU A 11 29.77 -12.69 14.89
N MET A 12 30.21 -12.65 13.63
CA MET A 12 31.61 -12.81 13.26
C MET A 12 32.44 -11.53 13.51
N SER A 13 33.71 -11.70 13.90
CA SER A 13 34.65 -10.58 14.01
C SER A 13 34.93 -9.92 12.66
N LEU A 14 35.41 -8.68 12.67
CA LEU A 14 35.81 -7.98 11.45
C LEU A 14 36.97 -8.69 10.73
N GLU A 15 37.86 -9.34 11.48
CA GLU A 15 38.98 -10.09 10.91
C GLU A 15 38.51 -11.35 10.18
N GLU A 16 37.57 -12.10 10.77
CA GLU A 16 36.98 -13.29 10.15
C GLU A 16 36.20 -12.93 8.89
N ARG A 17 35.38 -11.87 8.94
CA ARG A 17 34.66 -11.36 7.77
C ARG A 17 35.62 -10.88 6.68
N GLY A 18 36.75 -10.26 7.06
CA GLY A 18 37.78 -9.80 6.14
C GLY A 18 38.53 -10.93 5.41
N LYS A 19 38.43 -12.19 5.88
CA LYS A 19 38.99 -13.38 5.21
C LYS A 19 38.03 -14.00 4.19
N MET A 20 36.76 -13.59 4.19
CA MET A 20 35.70 -14.16 3.34
C MET A 20 35.45 -13.39 2.03
N VAL A 21 36.20 -12.31 1.78
CA VAL A 21 36.08 -11.49 0.57
C VAL A 21 37.45 -11.19 -0.01
N GLU A 22 37.51 -10.99 -1.32
CA GLU A 22 38.68 -10.36 -1.92
C GLU A 22 38.65 -8.87 -1.55
N LYS A 23 39.61 -8.45 -0.73
CA LYS A 23 39.77 -7.03 -0.37
C LYS A 23 40.12 -6.26 -1.64
N SER A 24 39.15 -5.55 -2.21
CA SER A 24 39.48 -4.51 -3.18
C SER A 24 40.27 -3.41 -2.47
N THR A 25 41.15 -2.72 -3.21
CA THR A 25 41.84 -1.51 -2.76
C THR A 25 40.90 -0.58 -1.98
N PRO A 26 41.42 0.22 -1.02
CA PRO A 26 40.58 1.06 -0.20
C PRO A 26 39.66 1.86 -1.11
N LEU A 27 38.39 1.93 -0.75
CA LEU A 27 37.53 3.06 -1.09
C LEU A 27 38.45 4.28 -1.25
N GLN A 28 38.42 4.96 -2.40
CA GLN A 28 39.05 6.28 -2.49
C GLN A 28 38.73 6.99 -1.18
N SER A 29 39.79 7.26 -0.41
CA SER A 29 39.74 7.81 0.93
C SER A 29 38.87 9.07 0.86
N GLY A 30 37.60 8.95 1.22
CA GLY A 30 36.63 9.99 0.90
C GLY A 30 35.17 9.57 0.92
N ILE A 31 34.84 8.29 0.64
CA ILE A 31 33.46 7.83 0.87
C ILE A 31 33.33 7.43 2.34
N ASP A 32 32.78 8.34 3.14
CA ASP A 32 32.46 8.07 4.53
C ASP A 32 31.52 6.86 4.59
N THR A 33 31.89 5.81 5.33
CA THR A 33 31.01 4.66 5.59
C THR A 33 29.65 5.06 6.18
N LYS A 34 29.54 6.22 6.85
CA LYS A 34 28.25 6.82 7.26
C LYS A 34 27.45 7.38 6.10
N GLU A 35 28.09 7.75 5.00
CA GLU A 35 27.43 8.22 3.78
C GLU A 35 26.85 7.04 3.00
N TYR A 36 27.54 5.89 2.93
CA TYR A 36 27.01 4.67 2.31
C TYR A 36 25.87 4.02 3.14
N LEU A 37 26.01 3.99 4.47
CA LEU A 37 24.94 3.57 5.39
C LEU A 37 23.80 4.59 5.54
N LYS A 38 23.97 5.82 5.04
CA LYS A 38 22.89 6.82 4.99
C LYS A 38 21.79 6.43 4.01
N TYR A 39 22.11 5.60 3.01
CA TYR A 39 21.20 5.18 1.95
C TYR A 39 20.52 3.81 2.21
N THR A 40 20.81 3.14 3.33
CA THR A 40 20.27 1.81 3.69
C THR A 40 19.14 1.85 4.73
N LYS A 41 18.40 2.96 4.83
CA LYS A 41 17.43 3.14 5.92
C LYS A 41 16.06 2.42 5.81
N PRO A 42 15.45 2.15 4.64
CA PRO A 42 14.13 1.50 4.64
C PRO A 42 14.20 0.01 5.02
N PHE A 43 15.32 -0.63 4.71
CA PHE A 43 15.60 -2.03 5.03
C PHE A 43 16.95 -2.13 5.74
N ALA A 44 17.02 -1.69 7.01
CA ALA A 44 18.24 -1.87 7.81
C ALA A 44 18.72 -3.35 7.89
N ASP A 45 17.83 -4.29 7.55
CA ASP A 45 18.08 -5.73 7.38
C ASP A 45 18.77 -6.13 6.06
N LEU A 46 18.99 -5.20 5.11
CA LEU A 46 19.89 -5.40 3.95
C LEU A 46 21.35 -5.39 4.46
N SER A 47 21.61 -6.26 5.42
CA SER A 47 22.93 -6.64 5.88
C SER A 47 23.56 -7.59 4.84
N LEU A 48 24.86 -7.83 4.92
CA LEU A 48 25.48 -8.92 4.16
C LEU A 48 24.86 -10.29 4.50
N SER A 49 24.19 -10.38 5.65
CA SER A 49 23.57 -11.59 6.14
C SER A 49 22.16 -11.80 5.55
N ILE A 50 21.97 -12.95 4.91
CA ILE A 50 20.72 -13.42 4.33
C ILE A 50 20.30 -14.70 5.04
N ALA A 51 19.17 -14.65 5.74
CA ALA A 51 18.56 -15.81 6.35
C ALA A 51 17.93 -16.70 5.26
N GLN A 52 18.51 -17.88 5.03
CA GLN A 52 18.13 -18.77 3.94
C GLN A 52 16.63 -19.13 3.98
N GLU A 53 16.10 -19.46 5.15
CA GLU A 53 14.68 -19.86 5.30
C GLU A 53 13.75 -18.68 5.00
N ARG A 54 14.14 -17.47 5.38
CA ARG A 54 13.36 -16.25 5.10
C ARG A 54 13.41 -15.88 3.62
N TYR A 55 14.57 -16.04 2.98
CA TYR A 55 14.73 -15.82 1.54
C TYR A 55 13.88 -16.81 0.73
N ALA A 56 13.92 -18.10 1.10
CA ALA A 56 13.11 -19.14 0.46
C ALA A 56 11.60 -18.85 0.55
N GLY A 57 11.14 -18.17 1.61
CA GLY A 57 9.76 -17.71 1.75
C GLY A 57 9.41 -16.42 1.00
N SER A 58 10.34 -15.83 0.25
CA SER A 58 10.11 -14.61 -0.53
C SER A 58 9.54 -14.93 -1.92
N VAL A 59 9.09 -13.89 -2.63
CA VAL A 59 8.64 -14.02 -4.04
C VAL A 59 9.77 -14.38 -5.00
N HIS A 60 11.03 -14.20 -4.59
CA HIS A 60 12.22 -14.57 -5.35
C HIS A 60 12.90 -15.81 -4.79
N GLY A 61 12.29 -16.53 -3.84
CA GLY A 61 12.93 -17.64 -3.11
C GLY A 61 13.44 -18.79 -3.99
N ASP A 62 12.89 -18.92 -5.21
CA ASP A 62 13.29 -19.93 -6.19
C ASP A 62 14.42 -19.47 -7.13
N LEU A 63 14.83 -18.19 -7.05
CA LEU A 63 15.92 -17.67 -7.87
C LEU A 63 17.28 -17.95 -7.23
N GLU A 64 18.28 -18.16 -8.07
CA GLU A 64 19.67 -18.18 -7.61
C GLU A 64 20.15 -16.75 -7.34
N CYS A 65 21.08 -16.58 -6.38
CA CYS A 65 21.60 -15.26 -6.03
C CYS A 65 22.24 -14.55 -7.24
N ILE A 66 22.89 -15.32 -8.12
CA ILE A 66 23.57 -14.81 -9.32
C ILE A 66 22.60 -14.39 -10.43
N SER A 67 21.31 -14.76 -10.34
CA SER A 67 20.28 -14.28 -11.26
C SER A 67 20.07 -12.76 -11.14
N CYS A 68 20.37 -12.18 -9.97
CA CYS A 68 20.40 -10.73 -9.78
C CYS A 68 21.85 -10.20 -9.68
N HIS A 69 22.73 -10.94 -9.00
CA HIS A 69 24.14 -10.59 -8.83
C HIS A 69 25.02 -11.18 -9.95
N GLU A 70 24.70 -10.81 -11.20
CA GLU A 70 25.27 -11.39 -12.42
C GLU A 70 26.79 -11.20 -12.59
N ASP A 71 27.40 -10.26 -11.84
CA ASP A 71 28.84 -9.99 -11.91
C ASP A 71 29.68 -10.89 -10.99
N ILE A 72 29.04 -11.76 -10.21
CA ILE A 72 29.70 -12.80 -9.43
C ILE A 72 30.02 -13.98 -10.33
N LYS A 73 31.31 -14.21 -10.57
CA LYS A 73 31.82 -15.36 -11.35
C LYS A 73 32.71 -16.30 -10.55
N VAL A 74 33.21 -15.81 -9.41
CA VAL A 74 34.16 -16.51 -8.54
C VAL A 74 33.81 -16.19 -7.08
N VAL A 75 34.07 -17.14 -6.20
CA VAL A 75 33.90 -17.00 -4.75
C VAL A 75 35.22 -17.38 -4.06
N PRO A 76 35.70 -16.61 -3.07
CA PRO A 76 35.13 -15.36 -2.57
C PRO A 76 35.17 -14.26 -3.62
N HIS A 77 34.11 -13.45 -3.68
CA HIS A 77 34.05 -12.29 -4.58
C HIS A 77 34.65 -11.06 -3.90
N ARG A 78 34.97 -10.04 -4.68
CA ARG A 78 35.36 -8.73 -4.14
C ARG A 78 34.26 -8.11 -3.29
N GLN A 79 34.68 -7.33 -2.29
CA GLN A 79 33.77 -6.71 -1.33
C GLN A 79 32.66 -5.86 -1.96
N HIS A 80 32.96 -5.13 -3.04
CA HIS A 80 31.98 -4.33 -3.78
C HIS A 80 31.80 -4.85 -5.19
N LEU A 81 30.59 -5.30 -5.51
CA LEU A 81 30.17 -5.65 -6.87
C LEU A 81 30.24 -4.40 -7.78
N LYS A 82 30.55 -4.61 -9.06
CA LYS A 82 30.72 -3.56 -10.09
C LYS A 82 29.35 -3.22 -10.64
N LYS A 83 28.50 -4.23 -10.79
CA LYS A 83 27.19 -4.08 -11.40
C LYS A 83 26.13 -4.02 -10.31
N PRO A 84 25.30 -2.97 -10.29
CA PRO A 84 24.08 -3.00 -9.49
C PRO A 84 23.14 -4.05 -10.09
N THR A 85 22.30 -4.63 -9.23
CA THR A 85 21.24 -5.56 -9.65
C THR A 85 20.20 -4.81 -10.48
N SER A 86 19.83 -5.35 -11.65
CA SER A 86 18.84 -4.74 -12.55
C SER A 86 17.46 -5.38 -12.39
N CYS A 87 16.50 -4.63 -11.85
CA CYS A 87 15.11 -5.11 -11.71
C CYS A 87 14.36 -5.13 -13.05
N SER A 88 14.74 -4.24 -13.97
CA SER A 88 14.08 -4.06 -15.28
C SER A 88 14.34 -5.19 -16.27
N ASN A 89 15.26 -6.11 -15.96
CA ASN A 89 15.47 -7.30 -16.78
C ASN A 89 14.26 -8.25 -16.73
N CYS A 90 13.47 -8.19 -15.65
CA CYS A 90 12.30 -9.05 -15.44
C CYS A 90 11.01 -8.27 -15.16
N HIS A 91 11.08 -7.11 -14.50
CA HIS A 91 9.91 -6.28 -14.21
C HIS A 91 9.64 -5.29 -15.33
N ASP A 92 8.36 -5.10 -15.67
CA ASP A 92 7.91 -4.20 -16.73
C ASP A 92 8.53 -2.80 -16.58
N GLU A 93 9.13 -2.30 -17.66
CA GLU A 93 9.78 -0.99 -17.72
C GLU A 93 8.83 0.15 -17.30
N LYS A 94 7.52 0.00 -17.56
CA LYS A 94 6.49 0.95 -17.15
C LYS A 94 6.47 1.18 -15.64
N ILE A 95 6.82 0.16 -14.84
CA ILE A 95 6.93 0.29 -13.38
C ILE A 95 8.08 1.25 -13.05
N GLY A 96 9.24 1.07 -13.69
CA GLY A 96 10.39 1.96 -13.52
C GLY A 96 10.08 3.40 -13.96
N GLU A 97 9.33 3.58 -15.04
CA GLU A 97 8.85 4.90 -15.47
C GLU A 97 7.90 5.55 -14.47
N ALA A 98 6.97 4.77 -13.90
CA ALA A 98 6.04 5.26 -12.89
C ALA A 98 6.79 5.78 -11.65
N VAL A 99 7.80 5.04 -11.19
CA VAL A 99 8.69 5.49 -10.09
C VAL A 99 9.44 6.76 -10.48
N LYS A 100 9.98 6.85 -11.69
CA LYS A 100 10.67 8.06 -12.17
C LYS A 100 9.76 9.29 -12.20
N LYS A 101 8.48 9.11 -12.57
CA LYS A 101 7.44 10.15 -12.61
C LYS A 101 6.80 10.42 -11.24
N SER A 102 7.15 9.66 -10.20
CA SER A 102 6.68 9.89 -8.84
C SER A 102 7.44 11.05 -8.19
N VAL A 103 6.94 11.52 -7.05
CA VAL A 103 7.64 12.52 -6.24
C VAL A 103 9.05 12.06 -5.81
N HIS A 104 9.24 10.75 -5.62
CA HIS A 104 10.53 10.18 -5.23
C HIS A 104 11.51 10.09 -6.41
N GLY A 105 11.01 10.01 -7.65
CA GLY A 105 11.82 10.06 -8.86
C GLY A 105 12.17 11.49 -9.30
N GLU A 106 11.16 12.35 -9.40
CA GLU A 106 11.31 13.71 -9.98
C GLU A 106 12.03 14.68 -9.03
N PHE A 107 11.67 14.68 -7.75
CA PHE A 107 12.10 15.73 -6.82
C PHE A 107 13.35 15.36 -6.00
N ASN A 108 13.72 14.08 -5.95
CA ASN A 108 14.82 13.65 -5.09
C ASN A 108 16.21 13.77 -5.74
N LYS A 109 16.36 14.42 -6.91
CA LYS A 109 17.65 14.64 -7.60
C LYS A 109 18.56 13.40 -7.66
N GLY A 110 17.97 12.21 -7.83
CA GLY A 110 18.69 10.94 -7.87
C GLY A 110 19.15 10.38 -6.50
N LYS A 111 18.74 10.98 -5.37
CA LYS A 111 19.06 10.50 -4.02
C LYS A 111 18.10 9.42 -3.50
N PHE A 112 16.99 9.18 -4.19
CA PHE A 112 16.07 8.11 -3.80
C PHE A 112 16.68 6.75 -4.21
N PRO A 113 16.65 5.72 -3.36
CA PRO A 113 17.26 4.41 -3.68
C PRO A 113 16.55 3.61 -4.78
N GLY A 114 15.59 4.19 -5.51
CA GLY A 114 14.82 3.50 -6.55
C GLY A 114 13.94 2.39 -5.97
N CYS A 115 13.84 1.26 -6.67
CA CYS A 115 12.97 0.13 -6.29
C CYS A 115 13.24 -0.36 -4.87
N ILE A 116 14.51 -0.46 -4.48
CA ILE A 116 14.93 -0.92 -3.15
C ILE A 116 14.69 0.11 -2.04
N GLY A 117 14.27 1.33 -2.39
CA GLY A 117 13.86 2.34 -1.42
C GLY A 117 12.52 2.00 -0.75
N CYS A 118 11.71 1.18 -1.41
CA CYS A 118 10.41 0.74 -0.91
C CYS A 118 10.25 -0.77 -0.89
N HIS A 119 10.99 -1.55 -1.69
CA HIS A 119 10.86 -3.01 -1.73
C HIS A 119 12.12 -3.71 -1.23
N ASP A 120 11.95 -4.75 -0.42
CA ASP A 120 13.05 -5.63 -0.03
C ASP A 120 13.28 -6.68 -1.13
N PRO A 121 14.44 -6.67 -1.83
CA PRO A 121 14.69 -7.63 -2.91
C PRO A 121 14.94 -9.06 -2.41
N HIS A 122 15.38 -9.22 -1.16
CA HIS A 122 15.70 -10.53 -0.56
C HIS A 122 14.51 -11.14 0.18
N TYR A 123 13.65 -10.31 0.77
CA TYR A 123 12.52 -10.78 1.59
C TYR A 123 11.16 -10.27 1.09
N GLY A 124 11.10 -9.78 -0.14
CA GLY A 124 9.88 -9.30 -0.79
C GLY A 124 8.75 -10.34 -0.71
N GLN A 125 7.55 -9.87 -0.35
CA GLN A 125 6.36 -10.72 -0.21
C GLN A 125 5.38 -10.45 -1.36
N LYS A 126 4.38 -11.33 -1.55
CA LYS A 126 3.29 -11.11 -2.51
C LYS A 126 2.36 -10.01 -2.01
N LYS A 127 1.73 -9.26 -2.92
CA LYS A 127 0.81 -8.15 -2.60
C LYS A 127 -0.24 -8.50 -1.56
N GLU A 128 -0.74 -9.74 -1.53
CA GLU A 128 -1.78 -10.19 -0.61
C GLU A 128 -1.27 -10.30 0.85
N ALA A 129 0.04 -10.52 1.02
CA ALA A 129 0.70 -10.49 2.31
C ALA A 129 1.07 -9.05 2.74
N TRP A 130 0.95 -8.07 1.83
CA TRP A 130 1.22 -6.66 2.10
C TRP A 130 -0.02 -6.04 2.73
N ASN A 131 -0.07 -6.09 4.05
CA ASN A 131 -0.98 -5.28 4.83
C ASN A 131 -0.30 -3.95 5.22
N ILE A 132 -0.95 -3.22 6.12
CA ILE A 132 -0.58 -1.89 6.59
C ILE A 132 0.83 -1.82 7.21
N LYS A 133 1.46 -2.98 7.47
CA LYS A 133 2.89 -3.07 7.81
C LYS A 133 3.82 -2.58 6.69
N PHE A 134 3.35 -2.53 5.44
CA PHE A 134 4.15 -1.99 4.34
C PHE A 134 4.51 -0.54 4.60
N ASP A 135 3.54 0.33 4.88
CA ASP A 135 3.80 1.77 5.04
C ASP A 135 4.73 2.05 6.21
N VAL A 136 4.63 1.25 7.28
CA VAL A 136 5.53 1.34 8.43
C VAL A 136 6.99 1.08 8.01
N LYS A 137 7.24 0.13 7.12
CA LYS A 137 8.59 -0.21 6.65
C LYS A 137 9.04 0.59 5.43
N GLY A 138 8.13 0.97 4.55
CA GLY A 138 8.42 1.63 3.29
C GLY A 138 8.46 3.15 3.38
N CYS A 139 7.69 3.77 4.28
CA CYS A 139 7.55 5.22 4.36
C CYS A 139 8.22 5.81 5.60
N LEU A 140 7.91 5.26 6.79
CA LEU A 140 8.35 5.85 8.08
C LEU A 140 9.87 5.91 8.32
N PRO A 141 10.72 5.06 7.72
CA PRO A 141 12.18 5.21 7.89
C PRO A 141 12.76 6.50 7.29
N CYS A 142 12.00 7.18 6.42
CA CYS A 142 12.40 8.46 5.81
C CYS A 142 11.41 9.60 6.09
N HIS A 143 10.13 9.29 6.28
CA HIS A 143 9.08 10.27 6.56
C HIS A 143 8.72 10.27 8.05
N GLU A 144 9.29 11.20 8.81
CA GLU A 144 9.01 11.40 10.24
C GLU A 144 7.68 12.15 10.44
N VAL A 145 6.56 11.53 10.08
CA VAL A 145 5.24 12.18 10.06
C VAL A 145 4.52 12.16 11.43
N CYS A 146 5.16 11.64 12.48
CA CYS A 146 4.52 11.38 13.77
C CYS A 146 4.51 12.55 14.76
N THR A 147 4.82 13.78 14.33
CA THR A 147 4.68 14.93 15.22
C THR A 147 3.24 15.49 15.15
N PRO A 148 2.59 15.76 16.30
CA PRO A 148 1.24 16.35 16.32
C PRO A 148 1.10 17.65 15.52
N GLU A 149 2.17 18.45 15.44
CA GLU A 149 2.22 19.67 14.64
C GLU A 149 2.22 19.42 13.13
N LEU A 150 2.90 18.38 12.66
CA LEU A 150 2.87 18.04 11.23
C LEU A 150 1.53 17.41 10.86
N MET A 151 0.99 16.55 11.74
CA MET A 151 -0.29 15.89 11.50
C MET A 151 -1.46 16.88 11.41
N SER A 152 -1.54 17.86 12.33
CA SER A 152 -2.59 18.88 12.31
C SER A 152 -2.55 19.80 11.07
N LYS A 153 -1.39 19.90 10.40
CA LYS A 153 -1.20 20.69 9.17
C LYS A 153 -1.56 19.95 7.88
N LEU A 154 -1.72 18.62 7.91
CA LEU A 154 -1.93 17.81 6.70
C LEU A 154 -3.35 17.95 6.14
N PHE A 155 -4.38 17.77 6.98
CA PHE A 155 -5.79 17.96 6.63
C PHE A 155 -6.69 17.96 7.88
N SER A 156 -7.95 18.37 7.72
CA SER A 156 -8.94 18.34 8.80
C SER A 156 -9.09 16.91 9.34
N GLN A 157 -9.04 16.74 10.66
CA GLN A 157 -9.18 15.42 11.31
C GLN A 157 -8.10 14.38 10.94
N ALA A 158 -6.90 14.82 10.51
CA ALA A 158 -5.78 13.91 10.25
C ALA A 158 -5.48 12.94 11.41
N LEU A 159 -5.71 13.40 12.65
CA LEU A 159 -5.55 12.60 13.88
C LEU A 159 -6.49 11.38 13.98
N LEU A 160 -7.62 11.38 13.25
CA LEU A 160 -8.54 10.24 13.19
C LEU A 160 -8.05 9.14 12.24
N HIS A 161 -7.24 9.50 11.25
CA HIS A 161 -6.70 8.57 10.24
C HIS A 161 -5.30 8.09 10.62
N LEU A 162 -4.55 8.92 11.34
CA LEU A 162 -3.20 8.66 11.84
C LEU A 162 -3.29 8.76 13.35
N THR A 163 -3.52 7.63 14.03
CA THR A 163 -3.76 7.68 15.48
C THR A 163 -2.53 8.23 16.20
N GLN A 164 -2.74 9.20 17.08
CA GLN A 164 -1.67 9.86 17.86
C GLN A 164 -0.93 8.91 18.80
N ILE A 165 -1.55 7.77 19.12
CA ILE A 165 -1.03 6.81 20.08
C ILE A 165 0.00 5.94 19.35
N LYS A 166 1.28 6.35 19.41
CA LYS A 166 2.46 5.60 18.96
C LYS A 166 2.63 5.41 17.44
N CYS A 167 2.25 6.37 16.59
CA CYS A 167 2.37 6.22 15.13
C CYS A 167 1.61 4.99 14.60
N ASP A 168 0.52 4.60 15.25
CA ASP A 168 -0.23 3.43 14.80
C ASP A 168 -1.08 3.81 13.57
N ILE A 169 -0.45 3.68 12.41
CA ILE A 169 -1.07 3.82 11.09
C ILE A 169 -1.78 2.55 10.64
N SER A 170 -1.95 1.53 11.52
CA SER A 170 -2.58 0.22 11.22
C SER A 170 -4.03 0.26 10.73
N LYS A 171 -4.60 1.45 10.54
CA LYS A 171 -5.98 1.64 10.09
C LYS A 171 -6.09 2.37 8.75
N VAL A 172 -5.07 3.12 8.32
CA VAL A 172 -5.11 3.88 7.07
C VAL A 172 -3.75 3.86 6.40
N SER A 173 -3.70 3.37 5.16
CA SER A 173 -2.47 3.33 4.39
C SER A 173 -2.07 4.70 3.87
N CYS A 174 -0.77 5.05 3.88
CA CYS A 174 -0.27 6.29 3.29
C CYS A 174 -0.59 6.36 1.78
N LEU A 175 -0.53 5.22 1.09
CA LEU A 175 -0.78 5.13 -0.35
C LEU A 175 -2.21 5.53 -0.71
N ILE A 176 -3.18 5.39 0.20
CA ILE A 176 -4.59 5.71 -0.11
C ILE A 176 -4.79 7.19 -0.47
N CYS A 177 -3.97 8.07 0.13
CA CYS A 177 -4.01 9.50 -0.15
C CYS A 177 -2.94 9.90 -1.17
N HIS A 178 -1.78 9.25 -1.14
CA HIS A 178 -0.64 9.62 -1.98
C HIS A 178 -0.63 8.97 -3.36
N VAL A 179 -1.51 8.00 -3.62
CA VAL A 179 -1.72 7.38 -4.93
C VAL A 179 -3.11 7.80 -5.42
N SER A 180 -3.26 9.09 -5.70
CA SER A 180 -4.53 9.69 -6.10
C SER A 180 -4.46 10.19 -7.55
N GLY A 181 -5.27 9.62 -8.43
CA GLY A 181 -5.31 9.98 -9.85
C GLY A 181 -5.91 8.87 -10.72
N GLU A 182 -5.97 9.09 -12.03
CA GLU A 182 -6.59 8.15 -12.98
C GLU A 182 -5.92 6.77 -13.01
N SER A 183 -4.60 6.71 -12.87
CA SER A 183 -3.85 5.44 -12.98
C SER A 183 -3.95 4.56 -11.74
N LYS A 184 -4.20 5.14 -10.55
CA LYS A 184 -4.12 4.47 -9.23
C LYS A 184 -2.89 3.56 -9.06
N ASP A 185 -1.78 3.87 -9.75
CA ASP A 185 -0.56 3.06 -9.77
C ASP A 185 0.26 3.32 -8.49
N PRO A 186 0.48 2.32 -7.62
CA PRO A 186 1.23 2.50 -6.37
C PRO A 186 2.68 2.91 -6.55
N HIS A 187 3.25 2.77 -7.75
CA HIS A 187 4.60 3.20 -8.06
C HIS A 187 4.68 4.69 -8.44
N LYS A 188 3.55 5.32 -8.72
CA LYS A 188 3.45 6.76 -9.03
C LYS A 188 2.93 7.54 -7.82
N ILE A 189 3.75 7.65 -6.79
CA ILE A 189 3.43 8.40 -5.56
C ILE A 189 3.43 9.91 -5.85
N GLU A 190 2.32 10.57 -5.53
CA GLU A 190 2.11 12.00 -5.70
C GLU A 190 2.65 12.82 -4.50
N PRO A 191 3.12 14.06 -4.74
CA PRO A 191 3.58 14.93 -3.66
C PRO A 191 2.42 15.33 -2.72
N VAL A 192 2.75 15.72 -1.49
CA VAL A 192 1.78 16.11 -0.45
C VAL A 192 0.73 17.11 -0.93
N LYS A 193 1.11 18.04 -1.82
CA LYS A 193 0.23 19.06 -2.41
C LYS A 193 -0.87 18.49 -3.32
N HIS A 194 -0.69 17.28 -3.87
CA HIS A 194 -1.63 16.62 -4.78
C HIS A 194 -2.31 15.40 -4.16
N ALA A 195 -1.98 15.07 -2.90
CA ALA A 195 -2.62 13.97 -2.19
C ALA A 195 -4.14 14.19 -2.07
N LEU A 196 -4.92 13.10 -2.11
CA LEU A 196 -6.36 13.14 -1.96
C LEU A 196 -6.75 13.63 -0.56
N ARG A 197 -7.50 14.73 -0.50
CA ARG A 197 -8.02 15.35 0.74
C ARG A 197 -9.54 15.55 0.73
N ASP A 198 -10.22 15.02 -0.28
CA ASP A 198 -11.67 15.07 -0.36
C ASP A 198 -12.28 13.96 0.50
N CYS A 199 -12.94 14.35 1.59
CA CYS A 199 -13.60 13.42 2.50
C CYS A 199 -14.62 12.54 1.77
N VAL A 200 -15.33 13.09 0.77
CA VAL A 200 -16.42 12.40 0.06
C VAL A 200 -15.87 11.29 -0.85
N ALA A 201 -14.63 11.43 -1.32
CA ALA A 201 -13.97 10.40 -2.12
C ALA A 201 -13.82 9.08 -1.36
N CYS A 202 -13.76 9.11 -0.03
CA CYS A 202 -13.66 7.93 0.84
C CYS A 202 -14.95 7.62 1.61
N HIS A 203 -15.70 8.64 2.07
CA HIS A 203 -16.87 8.51 2.93
C HIS A 203 -18.23 8.53 2.19
N SER A 204 -18.23 8.23 0.89
CA SER A 204 -19.46 8.07 0.09
C SER A 204 -19.76 6.62 -0.23
N SER A 205 -21.00 6.34 -0.62
CA SER A 205 -21.42 4.99 -1.05
C SER A 205 -20.73 4.53 -2.33
N ASN A 206 -20.25 5.46 -3.15
CA ASN A 206 -19.48 5.21 -4.37
C ASN A 206 -18.05 5.74 -4.23
N SER A 207 -17.36 5.29 -3.19
CA SER A 207 -16.01 5.75 -2.83
C SER A 207 -14.90 4.94 -3.49
N ILE A 208 -13.67 5.44 -3.38
CA ILE A 208 -12.46 4.73 -3.82
C ILE A 208 -12.20 3.43 -3.04
N LEU A 209 -12.85 3.26 -1.89
CA LEU A 209 -12.72 2.08 -1.02
C LEU A 209 -13.48 0.87 -1.56
N LEU A 210 -14.37 1.08 -2.55
CA LEU A 210 -15.10 0.00 -3.20
C LEU A 210 -14.16 -0.98 -3.88
N THR A 211 -14.03 -2.16 -3.26
CA THR A 211 -13.21 -3.28 -3.77
C THR A 211 -13.90 -4.05 -4.89
N GLU A 212 -15.22 -3.96 -4.96
CA GLU A 212 -16.04 -4.44 -6.08
C GLU A 212 -17.09 -3.37 -6.42
N LYS A 213 -17.51 -3.28 -7.69
CA LYS A 213 -18.72 -2.51 -8.03
C LYS A 213 -19.92 -3.20 -7.38
N SER A 214 -20.29 -2.74 -6.19
CA SER A 214 -21.48 -3.20 -5.49
C SER A 214 -22.70 -3.14 -6.44
N GLY A 215 -23.16 -4.30 -6.90
CA GLY A 215 -24.45 -4.44 -7.55
C GLY A 215 -24.49 -4.44 -9.08
N SER A 216 -23.56 -5.09 -9.78
CA SER A 216 -23.86 -5.53 -11.16
C SER A 216 -24.98 -6.59 -11.13
N ASN A 217 -26.19 -6.21 -11.53
CA ASN A 217 -27.36 -7.06 -11.82
C ASN A 217 -28.06 -7.83 -10.68
N LYS A 218 -27.98 -7.42 -9.40
CA LYS A 218 -28.80 -8.03 -8.34
C LYS A 218 -30.26 -7.54 -8.38
N SER A 219 -31.21 -8.48 -8.32
CA SER A 219 -32.65 -8.17 -8.28
C SER A 219 -33.08 -7.46 -6.98
N LEU A 220 -34.27 -6.85 -6.94
CA LEU A 220 -34.77 -6.18 -5.72
C LEU A 220 -34.88 -7.15 -4.54
N ILE A 221 -35.32 -8.40 -4.78
CA ILE A 221 -35.42 -9.44 -3.75
C ILE A 221 -34.03 -9.75 -3.20
N GLU A 222 -33.06 -9.98 -4.08
CA GLU A 222 -31.69 -10.29 -3.68
C GLU A 222 -31.05 -9.13 -2.89
N ARG A 223 -31.36 -7.88 -3.25
CA ARG A 223 -30.90 -6.70 -2.50
C ARG A 223 -31.47 -6.61 -1.09
N ILE A 224 -32.73 -6.98 -0.87
CA ILE A 224 -33.36 -6.94 0.47
C ILE A 224 -33.02 -8.16 1.31
N THR A 225 -32.64 -9.29 0.70
CA THR A 225 -32.28 -10.53 1.40
C THR A 225 -30.79 -10.69 1.67
N SER A 226 -29.91 -9.92 1.02
CA SER A 226 -28.47 -9.91 1.28
C SER A 226 -28.10 -8.85 2.32
N PRO A 227 -27.77 -9.22 3.57
CA PRO A 227 -27.41 -8.27 4.62
C PRO A 227 -25.96 -7.75 4.49
N ASP A 228 -25.27 -8.08 3.40
CA ASP A 228 -23.84 -7.82 3.25
C ASP A 228 -23.54 -6.32 3.11
N PHE A 229 -22.39 -5.92 3.64
CA PHE A 229 -21.88 -4.57 3.44
C PHE A 229 -21.34 -4.42 2.01
N THR A 230 -21.52 -3.24 1.42
CA THR A 230 -20.90 -2.84 0.14
C THR A 230 -19.36 -2.96 0.11
N ASN A 231 -18.73 -2.97 1.29
CA ASN A 231 -17.29 -3.10 1.52
C ASN A 231 -16.99 -4.18 2.56
N GLU A 232 -17.62 -5.35 2.40
CA GLU A 232 -17.58 -6.44 3.38
C GLU A 232 -16.16 -6.85 3.78
N LYS A 233 -15.22 -6.91 2.83
CA LYS A 233 -13.82 -7.26 3.10
C LYS A 233 -13.15 -6.27 4.06
N LEU A 234 -13.29 -4.96 3.81
CA LEU A 234 -12.76 -3.92 4.70
C LEU A 234 -13.41 -4.00 6.09
N THR A 235 -14.72 -4.25 6.14
CA THR A 235 -15.44 -4.42 7.42
C THR A 235 -14.94 -5.64 8.21
N LYS A 236 -14.73 -6.77 7.54
CA LYS A 236 -14.18 -8.00 8.13
C LYS A 236 -12.76 -7.82 8.66
N GLU A 237 -11.97 -6.95 8.04
CA GLU A 237 -10.63 -6.53 8.51
C GLU A 237 -10.69 -5.50 9.65
N GLY A 238 -11.89 -5.19 10.17
CA GLY A 238 -12.09 -4.26 11.28
C GLY A 238 -11.92 -2.79 10.88
N GLN A 239 -12.09 -2.47 9.59
CA GLN A 239 -12.09 -1.12 9.05
C GLN A 239 -13.52 -0.73 8.66
N TYR A 240 -14.10 0.17 9.44
CA TYR A 240 -15.43 0.72 9.19
C TYR A 240 -15.31 2.21 8.86
N VAL A 241 -15.79 2.59 7.68
CA VAL A 241 -15.80 3.95 7.17
C VAL A 241 -17.25 4.39 6.97
N ILE A 242 -17.64 5.40 7.75
CA ILE A 242 -19.00 5.97 7.69
C ILE A 242 -19.32 6.40 6.26
N GLY A 243 -20.48 6.00 5.76
CA GLY A 243 -20.99 6.34 4.43
C GLY A 243 -20.55 5.41 3.31
N ALA A 244 -19.37 4.79 3.42
CA ALA A 244 -18.83 3.83 2.45
C ALA A 244 -19.16 2.38 2.77
N ASN A 245 -19.30 2.03 4.05
CA ASN A 245 -19.83 0.75 4.48
C ASN A 245 -21.35 0.89 4.67
N ARG A 246 -22.12 0.51 3.65
CA ARG A 246 -23.59 0.51 3.70
C ARG A 246 -24.13 -0.90 3.58
N VAL A 247 -25.36 -1.10 4.05
CA VAL A 247 -26.12 -2.32 3.86
C VAL A 247 -27.24 -2.01 2.85
N PRO A 248 -27.10 -2.41 1.57
CA PRO A 248 -28.10 -2.08 0.53
C PRO A 248 -29.51 -2.59 0.84
N ALA A 249 -29.62 -3.67 1.64
CA ALA A 249 -30.90 -4.18 2.12
C ALA A 249 -31.64 -3.14 2.96
N LEU A 250 -30.95 -2.47 3.88
CA LEU A 250 -31.55 -1.44 4.74
C LEU A 250 -31.96 -0.22 3.93
N ASP A 251 -31.14 0.20 2.97
CA ASP A 251 -31.47 1.31 2.06
C ASP A 251 -32.76 1.00 1.26
N SER A 252 -32.90 -0.25 0.79
CA SER A 252 -34.08 -0.70 0.03
C SER A 252 -35.33 -0.81 0.90
N ILE A 253 -35.21 -1.36 2.12
CA ILE A 253 -36.30 -1.46 3.09
C ILE A 253 -36.80 -0.07 3.50
N ALA A 254 -35.88 0.85 3.78
CA ALA A 254 -36.23 2.23 4.14
C ALA A 254 -37.02 2.92 3.02
N LEU A 255 -36.60 2.75 1.75
CA LEU A 255 -37.32 3.28 0.61
C LEU A 255 -38.73 2.67 0.48
N ILE A 256 -38.87 1.36 0.67
CA ILE A 256 -40.18 0.67 0.64
C ILE A 256 -41.11 1.22 1.73
N ILE A 257 -40.60 1.45 2.94
CA ILE A 257 -41.38 2.03 4.04
C ILE A 257 -41.87 3.43 3.68
N ILE A 258 -40.99 4.30 3.15
CA ILE A 258 -41.35 5.67 2.76
C ILE A 258 -42.39 5.65 1.63
N VAL A 259 -42.13 4.90 0.55
CA VAL A 259 -43.05 4.78 -0.58
C VAL A 259 -44.37 4.16 -0.17
N GLY A 260 -44.36 3.14 0.69
CA GLY A 260 -45.57 2.54 1.25
C GLY A 260 -46.38 3.53 2.08
N THR A 261 -45.72 4.31 2.94
CA THR A 261 -46.37 5.27 3.85
C THR A 261 -47.09 6.38 3.11
N PHE A 262 -46.49 6.93 2.05
CA PHE A 262 -47.10 8.03 1.28
C PHE A 262 -47.91 7.52 0.07
N GLY A 263 -47.42 6.48 -0.60
CA GLY A 263 -48.04 5.93 -1.81
C GLY A 263 -49.38 5.26 -1.53
N LEU A 264 -49.50 4.49 -0.45
CA LEU A 264 -50.74 3.79 -0.13
C LEU A 264 -51.91 4.75 0.13
N PRO A 265 -51.79 5.81 0.95
CA PRO A 265 -52.86 6.79 1.11
C PRO A 265 -53.18 7.58 -0.17
N ILE A 266 -52.17 7.94 -0.98
CA ILE A 266 -52.39 8.66 -2.24
C ILE A 266 -53.16 7.78 -3.23
N VAL A 267 -52.75 6.52 -3.41
CA VAL A 267 -53.43 5.57 -4.30
C VAL A 267 -54.83 5.28 -3.79
N HIS A 268 -54.99 5.01 -2.50
CA HIS A 268 -56.31 4.77 -1.90
C HIS A 268 -57.23 6.00 -2.02
N GLY A 269 -56.74 7.20 -1.72
CA GLY A 269 -57.47 8.45 -1.83
C GLY A 269 -57.83 8.81 -3.27
N GLY A 270 -56.91 8.60 -4.21
CA GLY A 270 -57.12 8.80 -5.64
C GLY A 270 -58.14 7.81 -6.22
N LEU A 271 -58.04 6.53 -5.88
CA LEU A 271 -59.05 5.52 -6.21
C LEU A 271 -60.43 5.91 -5.67
N ARG A 272 -60.50 6.36 -4.41
CA ARG A 272 -61.75 6.85 -3.81
C ARG A 272 -62.30 8.05 -4.58
N PHE A 273 -61.46 8.99 -5.01
CA PHE A 273 -61.90 10.17 -5.78
C PHE A 273 -62.43 9.80 -7.17
N ILE A 274 -61.72 8.94 -7.90
CA ILE A 274 -62.10 8.49 -9.25
C ILE A 274 -63.39 7.67 -9.20
N THR A 275 -63.50 6.73 -8.27
CA THR A 275 -64.70 5.88 -8.11
C THR A 275 -65.93 6.68 -7.68
N ARG A 276 -65.76 7.77 -6.92
CA ARG A 276 -66.87 8.67 -6.54
C ARG A 276 -67.42 9.46 -7.72
N LYS A 277 -66.61 9.72 -8.75
CA LYS A 277 -67.01 10.48 -9.94
C LYS A 277 -67.81 9.63 -10.94
N LYS A 278 -67.63 8.30 -10.93
CA LYS A 278 -68.39 7.34 -11.76
C LYS A 278 -69.78 6.97 -11.21
N GLY A 279 -70.13 7.39 -10.00
CA GLY A 279 -71.44 7.13 -9.38
C GLY A 279 -72.42 8.32 -9.45
N LYS A 280 -72.18 9.27 -10.37
CA LYS A 280 -72.96 10.51 -10.46
C LYS A 280 -73.55 10.79 -11.86
N ASP A 281 -73.50 9.81 -12.75
CA ASP A 281 -74.23 9.78 -14.02
C ASP A 281 -75.40 8.78 -13.91
#